data_AF-A0A957BS22-F1
#
_entry.id   AF-A0A957BS22-F1
#
_cell.length_a   1.000
_cell.length_b   1.000
_cell.length_c   1.000
_cell.angle_alpha   90.00
_cell.angle_beta   90.00
_cell.angle_gamma   90.00
#
_symmetry.space_group_name_H-M   'P 1'
#
loop_
_entity.id
_entity.type
_entity.pdbx_description
1 polymer ?
#
loop_
_entity_poly.entity_id
_entity_poly.type
_entity_poly.pdbx_seq_one_letter_code
_entity_poly.pdbx_strand_id
1 'polypeptide(L)' 'MHPTLDDWIRQEAIPFSANSSDAGNAAIDSVIAALDDRVELLGFGEAFHGGEDILQLRNRL' A
#
# COMPACT_ATOMS: atom_id res chain seq x y z
N MET A 1 -4.47 -3.97 -29.21
CA MET A 1 -4.36 -2.71 -28.44
C MET A 1 -3.54 -3.05 -27.21
N HIS A 2 -2.42 -2.36 -26.97
CA HIS A 2 -1.62 -2.61 -25.77
C HIS A 2 -2.23 -1.84 -24.60
N PRO A 3 -2.30 -2.42 -23.39
CA PRO A 3 -2.77 -1.71 -22.21
C PRO A 3 -1.91 -0.46 -21.99
N THR A 4 -2.55 0.66 -21.63
CA THR A 4 -1.82 1.86 -21.25
C THR A 4 -1.13 1.65 -19.91
N LEU A 5 -0.20 2.55 -19.57
CA LEU A 5 0.42 2.54 -18.23
C LEU A 5 -0.65 2.61 -17.12
N ASP A 6 -1.68 3.43 -17.32
CA ASP A 6 -2.76 3.58 -16.34
C ASP A 6 -3.59 2.30 -16.20
N ASP A 7 -3.83 1.58 -17.30
CA ASP A 7 -4.55 0.30 -17.26
C ASP A 7 -3.74 -0.75 -16.50
N TRP A 8 -2.43 -0.79 -16.74
CA TRP A 8 -1.53 -1.67 -16.01
C TRP A 8 -1.47 -1.33 -14.52
N ILE A 9 -1.33 -0.05 -14.15
CA ILE A 9 -1.33 0.38 -12.74
C ILE A 9 -2.65 -0.01 -12.07
N ARG A 10 -3.81 0.23 -12.71
CA ARG A 10 -5.10 -0.14 -12.13
C ARG A 10 -5.26 -1.65 -11.95
N GLN A 11 -4.70 -2.45 -12.85
CA GLN A 11 -4.79 -3.89 -12.80
C GLN A 11 -3.92 -4.48 -11.68
N GLU A 12 -2.72 -3.94 -11.47
CA GLU A 12 -1.75 -4.48 -10.51
C GLU A 12 -1.83 -3.81 -9.12
N ALA A 13 -2.52 -2.68 -8.99
CA ALA A 13 -2.65 -1.99 -7.71
C ALA A 13 -3.49 -2.78 -6.70
N ILE A 14 -3.09 -2.71 -5.43
CA ILE A 14 -3.90 -3.13 -4.29
C ILE A 14 -4.67 -1.88 -3.80
N PRO A 15 -5.97 -1.75 -4.10
CA PRO A 15 -6.75 -0.61 -3.62
C PRO A 15 -7.01 -0.74 -2.12
N PHE A 16 -6.90 0.37 -1.39
CA PHE A 16 -7.22 0.42 0.02
C PHE A 16 -7.87 1.75 0.39
N SER A 17 -8.51 1.79 1.56
CA SER A 17 -9.05 3.02 2.14
C SER A 17 -8.35 3.33 3.46
N ALA A 18 -7.74 4.50 3.56
CA ALA A 18 -7.14 4.99 4.80
C ALA A 18 -8.18 5.31 5.90
N ASN A 19 -9.47 5.31 5.57
CA ASN A 19 -10.57 5.59 6.50
C ASN A 19 -11.27 4.33 7.03
N SER A 20 -10.87 3.13 6.59
CA SER A 20 -11.45 1.86 7.03
C SER A 20 -10.35 0.97 7.63
N SER A 21 -10.55 0.48 8.86
CA SER A 21 -9.62 -0.46 9.51
C SER A 21 -9.63 -1.83 8.86
N ASP A 22 -10.81 -2.38 8.61
CA ASP A 22 -10.90 -3.72 8.04
C ASP A 22 -10.37 -3.77 6.61
N ALA A 23 -10.76 -2.81 5.75
CA ALA A 23 -10.27 -2.76 4.38
C ALA A 23 -8.78 -2.37 4.29
N GLY A 24 -8.30 -1.53 5.22
CA GLY A 24 -6.88 -1.20 5.32
C GLY A 24 -6.03 -2.40 5.71
N ASN A 25 -6.41 -3.13 6.76
CA ASN A 25 -5.69 -4.31 7.23
C ASN A 25 -5.67 -5.42 6.17
N ALA A 26 -6.79 -5.68 5.48
CA ALA A 26 -6.83 -6.67 4.41
C ALA A 26 -5.89 -6.32 3.23
N ALA A 27 -5.74 -5.03 2.91
CA ALA A 27 -4.79 -4.58 1.91
C ALA A 27 -3.33 -4.75 2.37
N ILE A 28 -3.04 -4.46 3.65
CA ILE A 28 -1.72 -4.71 4.25
C ILE A 28 -1.42 -6.21 4.22
N ASP A 29 -2.35 -7.08 4.61
CA ASP A 29 -2.19 -8.53 4.54
C ASP A 29 -1.84 -9.00 3.12
N SER A 30 -2.49 -8.40 2.11
CA SER A 30 -2.19 -8.68 0.69
C SER A 30 -0.78 -8.24 0.29
N VAL A 31 -0.30 -7.10 0.79
CA VAL A 31 1.09 -6.64 0.59
C VAL A 31 2.06 -7.60 1.24
N ILE A 32 1.83 -7.99 2.50
CA ILE A 32 2.70 -8.92 3.23
C ILE A 32 2.75 -10.29 2.54
N ALA A 33 1.62 -10.81 2.08
CA ALA A 33 1.55 -12.09 1.37
C ALA A 33 2.26 -12.07 0.01
N ALA A 34 2.50 -10.89 -0.58
CA ALA A 34 3.24 -10.73 -1.84
C ALA A 34 4.77 -10.66 -1.64
N LEU A 35 5.24 -10.54 -0.39
CA LEU A 35 6.66 -10.51 -0.07
C LEU A 35 7.24 -11.93 0.05
N ASP A 36 8.56 -12.03 -0.05
CA ASP A 36 9.27 -13.28 0.26
C ASP A 36 9.27 -13.53 1.78
N ASP A 37 9.09 -14.79 2.18
CA ASP A 37 9.03 -15.21 3.60
C ASP A 37 10.28 -14.86 4.42
N ARG A 38 11.39 -14.47 3.77
CA ARG A 38 12.65 -14.07 4.44
C ARG A 38 12.71 -12.58 4.79
N VAL A 39 11.67 -11.80 4.50
CA VAL A 39 11.66 -10.38 4.85
C VAL A 39 11.54 -10.22 6.37
N GLU A 40 12.63 -9.76 6.99
CA GLU A 40 12.69 -9.51 8.44
C GLU A 40 12.46 -8.03 8.80
N LEU A 41 12.56 -7.12 7.83
CA LEU A 41 12.43 -5.68 8.04
C LEU A 41 11.81 -4.99 6.82
N LEU A 42 10.77 -4.18 7.06
CA LEU A 42 10.13 -3.34 6.06
C LEU A 42 10.35 -1.86 6.40
N GLY A 43 10.90 -1.11 5.45
CA GLY A 43 11.01 0.34 5.54
C GLY A 43 9.77 1.00 4.96
N PHE A 44 9.13 1.89 5.73
CA PHE A 44 8.05 2.75 5.25
C PHE A 44 8.58 4.16 5.00
N GLY A 45 8.56 4.61 3.75
CA GLY A 45 9.06 5.92 3.33
C GLY A 45 7.95 6.93 3.06
N GLU A 46 8.20 8.20 3.39
CA GLU A 46 7.27 9.31 3.11
C GLU A 46 7.75 10.10 1.88
N ALA A 47 6.89 10.28 0.86
CA ALA A 47 7.25 11.07 -0.33
C ALA A 47 7.42 12.56 -0.02
N PHE A 48 6.65 13.09 0.95
CA PHE A 48 6.77 14.45 1.46
C PHE A 48 6.64 14.45 2.98
N HIS A 49 7.60 15.07 3.66
CA HIS A 49 7.58 15.13 5.11
C HIS A 49 6.40 15.98 5.60
N GLY A 50 5.55 15.40 6.46
CA GLY A 50 4.43 16.11 7.06
C GLY A 50 3.12 16.07 6.26
N GLY A 51 3.01 15.23 5.23
CA GLY A 51 1.72 15.00 4.55
C GLY A 51 0.73 14.28 5.48
N GLU A 52 -0.44 14.87 5.73
CA GLU A 52 -1.40 14.34 6.72
C GLU A 52 -1.81 12.89 6.41
N ASP A 53 -2.21 12.61 5.17
CA ASP A 53 -2.68 11.28 4.77
C ASP A 53 -1.60 10.20 4.95
N ILE A 54 -0.34 10.53 4.65
CA ILE A 54 0.77 9.58 4.79
C ILE A 54 1.16 9.37 6.26
N LEU A 55 1.02 10.40 7.11
CA LEU A 55 1.19 10.29 8.55
C LEU A 55 0.07 9.47 9.19
N GLN A 56 -1.18 9.64 8.75
CA GLN A 56 -2.31 8.83 9.19
C GLN A 56 -2.12 7.37 8.79
N LEU A 57 -1.68 7.10 7.55
CA LEU A 57 -1.36 5.74 7.12
C LEU A 57 -0.23 5.14 7.97
N ARG A 58 0.88 5.86 8.14
CA ARG A 58 2.03 5.43 8.95
C ARG A 58 1.63 5.06 10.38
N ASN A 59 0.79 5.88 11.02
CA ASN A 59 0.40 5.65 12.42
C ASN A 59 -0.58 4.46 12.58
N ARG A 60 -1.11 3.92 11.49
CA ARG A 60 -2.00 2.75 11.48
C ARG A 60 -1.28 1.44 11.16
N LEU A 61 -0.06 1.51 10.64
CA LEU A 61 0.87 0.39 10.51
C LEU A 61 1.50 0.06 11.87
#